data_AF-A0A644XQI5-F1
#
_entry.id   AF-A0A644XQI5-F1
#
_cell.length_a   1.000
_cell.length_b   1.000
_cell.length_c   1.000
_cell.angle_alpha   90.00
_cell.angle_beta   90.00
_cell.angle_gamma   90.00
#
_symmetry.space_group_name_H-M   'P 1'
#
loop_
_entity.id
_entity.type
_entity.pdbx_description
1 polymer ?
#
loop_
_entity_poly.entity_id
_entity_poly.type
_entity_poly.pdbx_seq_one_letter_code
_entity_poly.pdbx_strand_id
1 'polypeptide(L)'
;MAFGAELIASAKEALAIAEGRQAPPAVFEPIPVDVATIRKAQHLSQAGFAQRYGLPVSTIRDWEQGRRRPDRAAYLLLRLIEAEPDVVARVLSMPE
;
A
#
# COMPACT_ATOMS: atom_id res chain seq x y z
N MET A 1 11.74 -32.63 17.19
CA MET A 1 12.38 -32.96 15.88
C MET A 1 11.36 -32.77 14.75
N ALA A 2 10.87 -31.55 14.52
CA ALA A 2 9.78 -31.28 13.55
C ALA A 2 10.17 -30.33 12.40
N PHE A 3 11.25 -29.55 12.57
CA PHE A 3 11.63 -28.49 11.63
C PHE A 3 11.86 -28.97 10.18
N GLY A 4 12.56 -30.09 9.98
CA GLY A 4 12.81 -30.61 8.64
C GLY A 4 11.53 -31.07 7.91
N ALA A 5 10.58 -31.64 8.66
CA ALA A 5 9.30 -32.06 8.10
C ALA A 5 8.44 -30.85 7.71
N GLU A 6 8.43 -29.80 8.54
CA GLU A 6 7.75 -28.54 8.26
C GLU A 6 8.30 -27.84 7.01
N LEU A 7 9.63 -27.79 6.85
CA LEU A 7 10.26 -27.20 5.65
C LEU A 7 9.86 -27.94 4.38
N ILE A 8 9.87 -29.28 4.40
CA ILE A 8 9.46 -30.09 3.25
C ILE A 8 7.98 -29.87 2.93
N ALA A 9 7.14 -29.74 3.95
CA ALA A 9 5.71 -29.47 3.76
C ALA A 9 5.48 -28.11 3.09
N SER A 10 6.11 -27.03 3.59
CA SER A 10 5.98 -25.70 2.99
C SER A 10 6.55 -25.61 1.57
N ALA A 11 7.66 -26.31 1.28
CA ALA A 11 8.21 -26.35 -0.08
C ALA A 11 7.27 -27.04 -1.08
N LYS A 12 6.59 -28.11 -0.66
CA LYS A 12 5.59 -28.80 -1.50
C LYS A 12 4.35 -27.94 -1.74
N GLU A 13 3.90 -27.22 -0.72
CA GLU A 13 2.81 -26.26 -0.84
C GLU A 13 3.16 -25.14 -1.83
N ALA A 14 4.36 -24.56 -1.72
CA ALA A 14 4.84 -23.54 -2.66
C ALA A 14 4.87 -24.06 -4.12
N LEU A 15 5.31 -25.31 -4.34
CA LEU A 15 5.30 -25.93 -5.68
C LEU A 15 3.88 -26.11 -6.22
N ALA A 16 2.94 -26.61 -5.40
CA ALA A 16 1.55 -26.79 -5.80
C ALA A 16 0.89 -25.45 -6.18
N ILE A 17 1.22 -24.37 -5.46
CA ILE A 17 0.78 -23.02 -5.79
C ILE A 17 1.37 -22.54 -7.12
N ALA A 18 2.68 -22.70 -7.32
CA ALA A 18 3.37 -22.27 -8.54
C ALA A 18 2.85 -23.00 -9.80
N GLU A 19 2.45 -24.26 -9.67
CA GLU A 19 1.87 -25.06 -10.76
C GLU A 19 0.35 -24.85 -10.93
N GLY A 20 -0.28 -23.99 -10.12
CA GLY A 20 -1.72 -23.73 -10.18
C GLY A 20 -2.59 -24.89 -9.67
N ARG A 21 -2.01 -25.88 -8.99
CA ARG A 21 -2.72 -27.02 -8.38
C ARG A 21 -3.35 -26.68 -7.03
N GLN A 22 -2.91 -25.58 -6.41
CA GLN A 22 -3.45 -25.06 -5.16
C GLN A 22 -3.49 -23.53 -5.21
N ALA A 23 -4.53 -22.90 -4.64
CA ALA A 23 -4.58 -21.45 -4.52
C ALA A 23 -3.73 -20.97 -3.32
N PRO A 24 -3.07 -19.80 -3.40
CA PRO A 24 -2.42 -19.20 -2.24
C PRO A 24 -3.46 -18.92 -1.14
N PRO A 25 -3.09 -19.07 0.14
CA PRO A 25 -4.00 -18.77 1.26
C PRO A 25 -4.39 -17.28 1.32
N ALA A 26 -3.55 -16.40 0.76
CA ALA A 26 -3.86 -15.00 0.53
C ALA A 26 -3.14 -14.50 -0.71
N VAL A 27 -3.86 -13.77 -1.56
CA VAL A 27 -3.30 -13.01 -2.67
C VAL A 27 -3.60 -11.54 -2.41
N PHE A 28 -2.56 -10.72 -2.37
CA PHE A 28 -2.72 -9.27 -2.41
C PHE A 28 -2.35 -8.80 -3.81
N GLU A 29 -3.36 -8.45 -4.60
CA GLU A 29 -3.18 -7.65 -5.79
C GLU A 29 -3.41 -6.19 -5.38
N PRO A 30 -2.34 -5.38 -5.24
CA PRO A 30 -2.54 -3.96 -5.08
C PRO A 30 -3.19 -3.43 -6.35
N ILE A 31 -4.44 -2.98 -6.23
CA ILE A 31 -5.08 -2.20 -7.27
C ILE A 31 -4.17 -0.99 -7.53
N PRO A 32 -3.77 -0.72 -8.79
CA PRO A 32 -2.93 0.42 -9.08
C PRO A 32 -3.59 1.70 -8.56
N VAL A 33 -2.86 2.47 -7.76
CA VAL A 33 -3.32 3.78 -7.29
C VAL A 33 -2.42 4.84 -7.89
N ASP A 34 -3.01 5.81 -8.57
CA ASP A 34 -2.27 6.95 -9.12
C ASP A 34 -2.24 8.06 -8.07
N VAL A 35 -1.18 8.05 -7.27
CA VAL A 35 -0.94 9.05 -6.22
C VAL A 35 -0.87 10.46 -6.80
N ALA A 36 -0.33 10.61 -8.02
CA ALA A 36 -0.21 11.92 -8.64
C ALA A 36 -1.58 12.49 -9.00
N THR A 37 -2.50 11.63 -9.47
CA THR A 37 -3.88 12.01 -9.77
C THR A 37 -4.63 12.42 -8.50
N ILE A 38 -4.56 11.63 -7.42
CA ILE A 38 -5.17 11.95 -6.12
C ILE A 38 -4.67 13.29 -5.59
N ARG A 39 -3.35 13.54 -5.66
CA ARG A 39 -2.76 14.80 -5.21
C ARG A 39 -3.19 15.99 -6.08
N LYS A 40 -3.14 15.83 -7.40
CA LYS A 40 -3.47 16.90 -8.36
C LYS A 40 -4.93 17.33 -8.25
N ALA A 41 -5.84 16.40 -7.97
CA ALA A 41 -7.26 16.70 -7.71
C ALA A 41 -7.47 17.67 -6.53
N GLN A 42 -6.50 17.75 -5.61
CA GLN A 42 -6.53 18.65 -4.46
C GLN A 42 -5.72 19.94 -4.68
N HIS A 43 -5.16 20.14 -5.87
CA HIS A 43 -4.31 21.29 -6.22
C HIS A 43 -3.07 21.46 -5.31
N LEU A 44 -2.54 20.36 -4.77
CA LEU A 44 -1.39 20.38 -3.87
C LEU A 44 -0.07 20.07 -4.60
N SER A 45 1.01 20.73 -4.16
CA SER A 45 2.37 20.30 -4.47
C SER A 45 2.68 18.97 -3.75
N GLN A 46 3.72 18.25 -4.18
CA GLN A 46 4.15 17.02 -3.48
C GLN A 46 4.44 17.28 -1.99
N ALA A 47 5.08 18.41 -1.67
CA ALA A 47 5.36 18.82 -0.30
C ALA A 47 4.09 19.18 0.48
N GLY A 48 3.13 19.86 -0.15
CA GLY A 48 1.85 20.20 0.48
C GLY A 48 0.99 18.96 0.77
N PHE A 49 0.97 18.00 -0.15
CA PHE A 49 0.28 16.72 0.06
C PHE A 49 0.94 15.90 1.19
N ALA A 50 2.27 15.82 1.16
CA ALA A 50 3.06 15.20 2.22
C ALA A 50 2.74 15.80 3.60
N GLN A 51 2.77 17.12 3.70
CA GLN A 51 2.45 17.84 4.94
C GLN A 51 1.01 17.59 5.40
N ARG A 52 0.04 17.69 4.49
CA ARG A 52 -1.39 17.56 4.79
C ARG A 52 -1.76 16.19 5.39
N TYR A 53 -1.06 15.14 4.99
CA TYR A 53 -1.37 13.76 5.39
C TYR A 53 -0.28 13.11 6.26
N GLY A 54 0.71 13.88 6.73
CA GLY A 54 1.77 13.36 7.61
C GLY A 54 2.68 12.33 6.95
N LEU A 55 2.90 12.44 5.63
CA LEU A 55 3.73 11.51 4.85
C LEU A 55 5.09 12.14 4.51
N PRO A 56 6.18 11.38 4.42
CA PRO A 56 7.45 11.91 3.91
C PRO A 56 7.32 12.31 2.44
N VAL A 57 7.85 13.49 2.07
CA VAL A 57 7.83 13.96 0.66
C VAL A 57 8.59 13.01 -0.28
N SER A 58 9.62 12.33 0.22
CA SER A 58 10.36 11.29 -0.51
C SER A 58 9.45 10.10 -0.88
N THR A 59 8.56 9.70 0.03
CA THR A 59 7.59 8.62 -0.20
C THR A 59 6.62 8.99 -1.32
N ILE A 60 6.07 10.22 -1.31
CA ILE A 60 5.19 10.71 -2.39
C ILE A 60 5.91 10.68 -3.73
N ARG A 61 7.16 11.15 -3.79
CA ARG A 61 7.98 11.11 -5.02
C ARG A 61 8.23 9.69 -5.50
N ASP A 62 8.59 8.78 -4.60
CA ASP A 62 8.87 7.38 -4.94
C ASP A 62 7.63 6.68 -5.52
N TRP A 63 6.45 6.95 -4.97
CA TRP A 63 5.19 6.40 -5.46
C TRP A 63 4.79 6.99 -6.82
N GLU A 64 4.83 8.32 -6.97
CA GLU A 64 4.45 8.98 -8.23
C GLU A 64 5.39 8.65 -9.39
N GLN A 65 6.65 8.33 -9.09
CA GLN A 65 7.64 7.95 -10.10
C GLN A 65 7.75 6.43 -10.28
N GLY A 66 6.95 5.65 -9.55
CA GLY A 66 6.94 4.19 -9.63
C GLY A 66 8.19 3.50 -9.08
N ARG A 67 9.08 4.22 -8.38
CA ARG A 67 10.27 3.63 -7.72
C ARG A 67 9.89 2.71 -6.58
N ARG A 68 8.78 3.00 -5.90
CA ARG A 68 8.16 2.13 -4.90
C ARG A 68 6.66 2.11 -5.10
N ARG A 69 6.01 1.06 -4.60
CA ARG A 69 4.55 0.98 -4.52
C ARG A 69 4.10 1.25 -3.09
N PRO A 70 2.93 1.87 -2.88
CA PRO A 70 2.30 1.91 -1.56
C PRO A 70 2.09 0.50 -1.02
N ASP A 71 2.36 0.29 0.25
CA ASP A 71 1.96 -0.95 0.93
C ASP A 71 0.44 -0.99 1.14
N ARG A 72 -0.05 -2.06 1.76
CA ARG A 72 -1.49 -2.24 1.99
C ARG A 72 -2.11 -1.13 2.86
N ALA A 73 -1.41 -0.67 3.89
CA ALA A 73 -1.93 0.37 4.78
C ALA A 73 -1.95 1.72 4.06
N ALA A 74 -0.88 2.05 3.35
CA ALA A 74 -0.79 3.24 2.52
C ALA A 74 -1.86 3.26 1.42
N TYR A 75 -2.15 2.12 0.79
CA TYR A 75 -3.23 2.02 -0.19
C TYR A 75 -4.59 2.36 0.42
N LEU A 76 -4.92 1.81 1.59
CA LEU A 76 -6.18 2.13 2.29
C LEU A 76 -6.25 3.62 2.64
N LEU A 77 -5.17 4.21 3.13
CA LEU A 77 -5.10 5.64 3.40
C LEU A 77 -5.34 6.46 2.12
N LEU A 78 -4.67 6.12 1.02
CA LEU A 78 -4.83 6.82 -0.26
C LEU A 78 -6.26 6.73 -0.81
N ARG A 79 -6.94 5.58 -0.63
CA ARG A 79 -8.36 5.42 -0.95
C ARG A 79 -9.27 6.30 -0.10
N LEU A 80 -8.98 6.41 1.20
CA LEU A 80 -9.73 7.31 2.08
C LEU A 80 -9.49 8.78 1.70
N ILE A 81 -8.25 9.15 1.34
CA ILE A 81 -7.91 10.50 0.88
C ILE A 81 -8.60 10.82 -0.45
N GLU A 82 -8.67 9.86 -1.37
CA GLU A 82 -9.38 10.01 -2.64
C GLU A 82 -10.88 10.25 -2.44
N ALA A 83 -11.50 9.53 -1.50
CA ALA A 83 -12.93 9.63 -1.23
C ALA A 83 -13.29 10.86 -0.38
N GLU A 84 -12.54 11.14 0.69
CA GLU A 84 -12.90 12.09 1.76
C GLU A 84 -11.67 12.90 2.24
N PRO A 85 -11.02 13.70 1.38
CA PRO A 85 -9.73 14.34 1.68
C PRO A 85 -9.78 15.31 2.88
N ASP A 86 -10.91 16.00 3.08
CA ASP A 86 -11.07 16.95 4.19
C ASP A 86 -11.31 16.25 5.53
N VAL A 87 -12.05 15.14 5.53
CA VAL A 87 -12.26 14.33 6.74
C VAL A 87 -10.94 13.72 7.20
N VAL A 88 -10.19 13.10 6.27
CA VAL A 88 -8.90 12.49 6.60
C VAL A 88 -7.91 13.54 7.12
N ALA A 89 -7.78 14.67 6.42
CA ALA A 89 -6.89 15.74 6.86
C ALA A 89 -7.26 16.27 8.25
N ARG A 90 -8.56 16.45 8.53
CA ARG A 90 -9.05 16.86 9.85
C ARG A 90 -8.66 15.85 10.92
N VAL A 91 -8.94 14.56 10.70
CA VAL A 91 -8.63 13.49 11.67
C VAL A 91 -7.13 13.44 11.98
N LEU A 92 -6.27 13.55 10.97
CA LEU A 92 -4.81 13.51 11.15
C LEU A 92 -4.23 14.77 11.82
N SER A 93 -4.98 15.87 11.85
CA SER A 93 -4.57 17.13 12.50
C SER A 93 -5.00 17.23 13.97
N MET A 94 -5.76 16.27 14.49
CA MET A 94 -6.21 16.29 15.90
C MET A 94 -5.05 15.95 16.83
N PRO A 95 -4.82 16.72 17.92
CA PRO A 95 -3.85 16.33 18.94
C PRO A 95 -4.31 15.05 19.65
N GLU A 96 -3.35 14.25 20.12
CA GLU A 96 -3.60 13.05 20.94
C GLU A 96 -4.33 13.36 22.25
#